data_AF-A0A2G3JYM4-F1
#
_entry.id   AF-A0A2G3JYM4-F1
#
_cell.length_a   1.000
_cell.length_b   1.000
_cell.length_c   1.000
_cell.angle_alpha   90.00
_cell.angle_beta   90.00
_cell.angle_gamma   90.00
#
_symmetry.space_group_name_H-M   'P 1'
#
loop_
_entity.id
_entity.type
_entity.pdbx_description
1 polymer ?
#
loop_
_entity_poly.entity_id
_entity_poly.type
_entity_poly.pdbx_seq_one_letter_code
_entity_poly.pdbx_strand_id
1 'polypeptide(L)'
;GTGANRSLSAPEEQDGEGTSRPFIVFANAQLNVPFHLNEQALRYGMAWRAQWNRTPLVALDRFAIGGRNTVRGFSGESVLAAERGWLVRNDFGMPLGNSGQELYVGIDYGRVAGPSTERLLGNSLSGVAFGLRGAVRNLTFDVFSGCALHKPDRFAADGMNGGFTMNLAF
;
A
#
# COMPACT_ATOMS: atom_id res chain seq x y z
N GLY A 1 11.58 -22.39 -3.42
CA GLY A 1 12.39 -23.17 -4.38
C GLY A 1 11.55 -23.47 -5.59
N THR A 2 12.05 -23.21 -6.80
CA THR A 2 11.37 -23.59 -8.04
C THR A 2 11.40 -25.11 -8.17
N GLY A 3 10.23 -25.76 -8.24
CA GLY A 3 10.04 -27.20 -8.09
C GLY A 3 10.58 -28.08 -9.23
N ALA A 4 11.81 -27.82 -9.68
CA ALA A 4 12.56 -28.75 -10.51
C ALA A 4 13.17 -29.84 -9.60
N ASN A 5 12.91 -31.11 -9.95
CA ASN A 5 13.64 -32.28 -9.48
C ASN A 5 13.40 -32.76 -8.02
N ARG A 6 12.16 -33.15 -7.68
CA ARG A 6 11.80 -33.76 -6.37
C ARG A 6 12.28 -32.93 -5.16
N SER A 7 12.17 -31.61 -5.26
CA SER A 7 12.46 -30.71 -4.15
C SER A 7 11.64 -31.11 -2.93
N LEU A 8 12.30 -31.23 -1.78
CA LEU A 8 11.69 -31.56 -0.49
C LEU A 8 10.50 -30.63 -0.20
N SER A 9 9.44 -31.19 0.41
CA SER A 9 8.34 -30.41 0.97
C SER A 9 8.90 -29.33 1.88
N ALA A 10 8.38 -28.11 1.76
CA ALA A 10 8.75 -27.03 2.64
C ALA A 10 8.38 -27.43 4.09
N PRO A 11 9.21 -27.17 5.11
CA PRO A 11 8.85 -27.46 6.51
C PRO A 11 7.46 -26.93 6.89
N GLU A 12 7.08 -25.78 6.33
CA GLU A 12 5.80 -25.12 6.52
C GLU A 12 4.59 -25.88 5.93
N GLU A 13 4.81 -26.85 5.01
CA GLU A 13 3.75 -27.74 4.50
C GLU A 13 3.27 -28.74 5.56
N GLN A 14 4.13 -29.12 6.52
CA GLN A 14 3.77 -30.08 7.58
C GLN A 14 2.75 -29.51 8.56
N ASP A 15 2.77 -28.18 8.75
CA ASP A 15 1.85 -27.45 9.62
C ASP A 15 0.72 -26.75 8.85
N GLY A 16 0.66 -26.91 7.52
CA GLY A 16 -0.31 -26.23 6.66
C GLY A 16 -0.11 -24.71 6.58
N GLU A 17 1.05 -24.19 7.00
CA GLU A 17 1.38 -22.76 7.04
C GLU A 17 1.94 -22.22 5.71
N GLY A 18 2.08 -23.07 4.68
CA GLY A 18 2.51 -22.66 3.36
C GLY A 18 2.65 -23.85 2.40
N THR A 19 2.96 -23.56 1.13
CA THR A 19 3.37 -24.59 0.17
C THR A 19 4.54 -24.12 -0.68
N SER A 20 5.37 -25.07 -1.09
CA SER A 20 6.42 -24.91 -2.11
C SER A 20 5.87 -24.52 -3.50
N ARG A 21 4.56 -24.70 -3.74
CA ARG A 21 3.87 -24.42 -5.02
C ARG A 21 2.67 -23.49 -4.80
N PRO A 22 2.89 -22.21 -4.50
CA PRO A 22 1.80 -21.30 -4.21
C PRO A 22 0.96 -21.02 -5.46
N PHE A 23 -0.36 -21.03 -5.32
CA PHE A 23 -1.29 -20.52 -6.32
C PHE A 23 -1.82 -19.17 -5.88
N ILE A 24 -1.35 -18.11 -6.52
CA ILE A 24 -1.70 -16.71 -6.21
C ILE A 24 -2.24 -16.03 -7.47
N VAL A 25 -3.31 -15.26 -7.31
CA VAL A 25 -3.89 -14.41 -8.36
C VAL A 25 -3.81 -12.96 -7.91
N PHE A 26 -3.32 -12.10 -8.80
CA PHE A 26 -3.23 -10.66 -8.56
C PHE A 26 -4.17 -9.90 -9.51
N ALA A 27 -4.71 -8.78 -9.03
CA ALA A 27 -5.40 -7.82 -9.88
C ALA A 27 -4.97 -6.39 -9.49
N ASN A 28 -4.92 -5.51 -10.48
CA ASN A 28 -4.64 -4.10 -10.27
C ASN A 28 -5.46 -3.24 -11.23
N ALA A 29 -5.86 -2.06 -10.76
CA ALA A 29 -6.52 -1.04 -11.57
C ALA A 29 -5.97 0.34 -11.20
N GLN A 30 -5.86 1.23 -12.17
CA GLN A 30 -5.41 2.60 -11.98
C GLN A 30 -6.27 3.55 -12.82
N LEU A 31 -6.60 4.69 -12.24
CA LEU A 31 -7.39 5.74 -12.86
C LEU A 31 -6.75 7.09 -12.55
N ASN A 32 -6.67 7.96 -13.56
CA ASN A 32 -6.27 9.34 -13.40
C ASN A 32 -7.23 10.22 -14.20
N VAL A 33 -7.93 11.12 -13.51
CA VAL A 33 -8.95 11.99 -14.10
C VAL A 33 -8.58 13.45 -13.81
N PRO A 34 -8.19 14.23 -14.84
CA PRO A 34 -8.11 15.68 -14.69
C PRO A 34 -9.52 16.27 -14.70
N PHE A 35 -9.77 17.26 -13.85
CA PHE A 35 -11.02 18.00 -13.82
C PHE A 35 -10.79 19.44 -13.37
N HIS A 36 -11.77 20.32 -13.60
CA HIS A 36 -11.73 21.69 -13.13
C HIS A 36 -12.84 21.91 -12.11
N LEU A 37 -12.52 22.64 -11.04
CA LEU A 37 -13.50 23.20 -10.12
C LEU A 37 -13.41 24.72 -10.23
N ASN A 38 -14.35 25.34 -10.94
CA ASN A 38 -14.26 26.72 -11.41
C ASN A 38 -12.98 26.93 -12.24
N GLU A 39 -12.15 27.92 -11.88
CA GLU A 39 -10.87 28.21 -12.54
C GLU A 39 -9.70 27.34 -12.03
N GLN A 40 -9.93 26.50 -11.00
CA GLN A 40 -8.89 25.66 -10.41
C GLN A 40 -8.80 24.32 -11.13
N ALA A 41 -7.66 24.05 -11.76
CA ALA A 41 -7.33 22.72 -12.26
C ALA A 41 -7.05 21.77 -11.09
N LEU A 42 -7.59 20.55 -11.18
CA LEU A 42 -7.48 19.49 -10.18
C LEU A 42 -7.26 18.13 -10.86
N ARG A 43 -6.76 17.16 -10.10
CA ARG A 43 -6.54 15.80 -10.57
C ARG A 43 -7.01 14.81 -9.51
N TYR A 44 -7.86 13.86 -9.91
CA TYR A 44 -8.19 12.70 -9.09
C TYR A 44 -7.39 11.50 -9.58
N GLY A 45 -6.66 10.84 -8.68
CA GLY A 45 -5.96 9.58 -8.91
C GLY A 45 -6.52 8.49 -8.03
N MET A 46 -6.65 7.29 -8.59
CA MET A 46 -7.04 6.10 -7.84
C MET A 46 -6.16 4.92 -8.26
N ALA A 47 -5.65 4.19 -7.27
CA ALA A 47 -4.90 2.97 -7.48
C ALA A 47 -5.49 1.87 -6.60
N TRP A 48 -5.87 0.75 -7.22
CA TRP A 48 -6.39 -0.42 -6.54
C TRP A 48 -5.51 -1.62 -6.85
N ARG A 49 -5.23 -2.43 -5.83
CA ARG A 49 -4.56 -3.73 -5.96
C ARG A 49 -5.24 -4.76 -5.09
N ALA A 50 -5.25 -6.01 -5.54
CA ALA A 50 -5.79 -7.14 -4.80
C ALA A 50 -4.99 -8.42 -5.06
N GLN A 51 -5.04 -9.31 -4.08
CA GLN A 51 -4.43 -10.63 -4.11
C GLN A 51 -5.41 -11.66 -3.57
N TRP A 52 -5.48 -12.82 -4.25
CA TRP A 52 -6.18 -14.01 -3.79
C TRP A 52 -5.27 -15.23 -3.87
N ASN A 53 -5.60 -16.26 -3.10
CA ASN A 53 -4.85 -17.51 -3.05
C ASN A 53 -5.80 -18.71 -3.10
N ARG A 54 -5.33 -19.85 -3.64
CA ARG A 54 -6.03 -21.15 -3.57
C ARG A 54 -5.28 -22.19 -2.74
N THR A 55 -4.03 -21.90 -2.37
CA THR A 55 -3.19 -22.72 -1.52
C THR A 55 -2.79 -21.93 -0.27
N PRO A 56 -2.39 -22.59 0.83
CA PRO A 56 -1.75 -21.91 1.96
C PRO A 56 -0.52 -21.10 1.50
N LEU A 57 -0.29 -19.94 2.14
CA LEU A 57 0.82 -19.06 1.79
C LEU A 57 1.75 -18.88 2.99
N VAL A 58 3.05 -19.08 2.72
CA VAL A 58 4.12 -18.71 3.64
C VAL A 58 4.07 -17.20 3.92
N ALA A 59 4.61 -16.76 5.06
CA ALA A 59 4.53 -15.38 5.50
C ALA A 59 5.04 -14.36 4.45
N LEU A 60 6.06 -14.73 3.68
CA LEU A 60 6.66 -13.89 2.63
C LEU A 60 5.73 -13.65 1.42
N ASP A 61 4.78 -14.56 1.17
CA ASP A 61 3.84 -14.47 0.04
C ASP A 61 2.52 -13.77 0.42
N ARG A 62 2.34 -13.41 1.69
CA ARG A 62 1.10 -12.81 2.19
C ARG A 62 0.94 -11.37 1.72
N PHE A 63 -0.31 -10.97 1.51
CA PHE A 63 -0.65 -9.58 1.23
C PHE A 63 -0.56 -8.76 2.51
N ALA A 64 0.33 -7.76 2.52
CA ALA A 64 0.56 -6.89 3.67
C ALA A 64 0.03 -5.46 3.45
N ILE A 65 -0.50 -4.87 4.53
CA ILE A 65 -0.88 -3.45 4.64
C ILE A 65 -0.30 -2.85 5.93
N GLY A 66 -0.10 -1.52 5.94
CA GLY A 66 0.53 -0.78 7.04
C GLY A 66 2.03 -0.49 6.83
N GLY A 67 2.61 -0.97 5.73
CA GLY A 67 3.97 -0.62 5.31
C GLY A 67 4.05 0.70 4.54
N ARG A 68 5.27 1.24 4.39
CA ARG A 68 5.61 2.54 3.76
C ARG A 68 4.93 2.81 2.42
N ASN A 69 4.69 1.77 1.61
CA ASN A 69 4.16 1.88 0.25
C ASN A 69 2.71 1.40 0.12
N THR A 70 1.97 1.26 1.23
CA THR A 70 0.60 0.71 1.25
C THR A 70 -0.42 1.76 1.69
N VAL A 71 -1.14 1.54 2.78
CA VAL A 71 -2.01 2.55 3.41
C VAL A 71 -1.08 3.62 4.00
N ARG A 72 -1.08 4.83 3.43
CA ARG A 72 -0.34 5.96 3.99
C ARG A 72 -0.89 6.34 5.37
N GLY A 73 -0.08 6.99 6.20
CA GLY A 73 -0.39 7.21 7.61
C GLY A 73 0.20 6.16 8.57
N PHE A 74 0.88 5.14 8.04
CA PHE A 74 1.54 4.09 8.81
C PHE A 74 3.04 4.01 8.46
N SER A 75 3.91 3.89 9.48
CA SER A 75 5.37 3.89 9.34
C SER A 75 5.95 2.55 8.86
N GLY A 76 5.19 1.46 9.00
CA GLY A 76 5.64 0.10 8.70
C GLY A 76 6.23 -0.64 9.89
N GLU A 77 6.28 -0.03 11.08
CA GLU A 77 6.69 -0.71 12.33
C GLU A 77 5.76 -1.88 12.68
N SER A 78 4.48 -1.75 12.34
CA SER A 78 3.49 -2.82 12.42
C SER A 78 2.73 -2.94 11.10
N VAL A 79 2.43 -4.18 10.73
CA VAL A 79 1.72 -4.51 9.49
C VAL A 79 0.65 -5.55 9.77
N LEU A 80 -0.42 -5.52 8.97
CA LEU A 80 -1.39 -6.62 8.89
C LEU A 80 -1.06 -7.42 7.63
N ALA A 81 -0.83 -8.73 7.77
CA ALA A 81 -0.48 -9.60 6.66
C ALA A 81 -1.29 -10.89 6.71
N ALA A 82 -1.99 -11.20 5.61
CA ALA A 82 -2.73 -12.45 5.44
C ALA A 82 -2.69 -12.93 3.99
N GLU A 83 -3.24 -14.11 3.73
CA GLU A 83 -3.08 -14.81 2.46
C GLU A 83 -3.71 -14.07 1.26
N ARG A 84 -4.77 -13.29 1.52
CA ARG A 84 -5.47 -12.47 0.54
C ARG A 84 -5.78 -11.09 1.09
N GLY A 85 -6.03 -10.14 0.20
CA GLY A 85 -6.33 -8.79 0.60
C GLY A 85 -6.46 -7.84 -0.58
N TRP A 86 -6.83 -6.61 -0.26
CA TRP A 86 -6.91 -5.53 -1.23
C TRP A 86 -6.54 -4.19 -0.59
N LEU A 87 -6.13 -3.25 -1.44
CA LEU A 87 -5.73 -1.91 -1.09
C LEU A 87 -6.29 -0.97 -2.14
N VAL A 88 -6.93 0.10 -1.70
CA VAL A 88 -7.31 1.25 -2.53
C VAL A 88 -6.61 2.50 -2.00
N ARG A 89 -6.06 3.28 -2.93
CA ARG A 89 -5.43 4.56 -2.66
C ARG A 89 -6.11 5.61 -3.52
N ASN A 90 -6.56 6.69 -2.90
CA ASN A 90 -7.17 7.83 -3.58
C ASN A 90 -6.27 9.04 -3.38
N ASP A 91 -6.12 9.85 -4.41
CA ASP A 91 -5.32 11.07 -4.40
C ASP A 91 -6.09 12.20 -5.07
N PHE A 92 -6.26 13.30 -4.36
CA PHE A 92 -6.73 14.57 -4.91
C PHE A 92 -5.54 15.52 -5.00
N GLY A 93 -5.14 15.85 -6.22
CA GLY A 93 -4.02 16.74 -6.53
C GLY A 93 -4.51 18.11 -7.02
N MET A 94 -3.79 19.15 -6.60
CA MET A 94 -3.98 20.53 -7.00
C MET A 94 -2.65 21.08 -7.54
N PRO A 95 -2.48 21.18 -8.87
CA PRO A 95 -1.34 21.82 -9.47
C PRO A 95 -1.20 23.29 -9.02
N LEU A 96 0.02 23.70 -8.69
CA LEU A 96 0.35 25.05 -8.25
C LEU A 96 0.72 25.91 -9.46
N GLY A 97 -0.29 26.31 -10.24
CA GLY A 97 -0.11 27.07 -11.48
C GLY A 97 0.86 26.35 -12.43
N ASN A 98 1.81 27.11 -13.00
CA ASN A 98 2.80 26.59 -13.94
C ASN A 98 4.13 26.18 -13.28
N SER A 99 4.16 26.03 -11.95
CA SER A 99 5.40 25.77 -11.19
C SER A 99 5.99 24.37 -11.40
N GLY A 100 5.22 23.44 -11.98
CA GLY A 100 5.58 22.01 -12.00
C GLY A 100 5.43 21.31 -10.64
N GLN A 101 4.77 21.96 -9.66
CA GLN A 101 4.49 21.44 -8.33
C GLN A 101 3.00 21.18 -8.14
N GLU A 102 2.66 20.21 -7.29
CA GLU A 102 1.30 19.78 -6.99
C GLU A 102 1.18 19.51 -5.48
N LEU A 103 0.21 20.17 -4.84
CA LEU A 103 -0.25 19.77 -3.51
C LEU A 103 -1.21 18.59 -3.65
N TYR A 104 -1.18 17.64 -2.73
CA TYR A 104 -2.14 16.54 -2.75
C TYR A 104 -2.63 16.15 -1.37
N VAL A 105 -3.84 15.61 -1.36
CA VAL A 105 -4.45 14.90 -0.22
C VAL A 105 -4.76 13.47 -0.65
N GLY A 106 -4.29 12.52 0.12
CA GLY A 106 -4.49 11.10 -0.10
C GLY A 106 -5.36 10.46 0.96
N ILE A 107 -6.28 9.57 0.55
CA ILE A 107 -7.07 8.74 1.47
C ILE A 107 -6.96 7.28 1.01
N ASP A 108 -6.44 6.45 1.91
CA ASP A 108 -6.12 5.07 1.62
C ASP A 108 -6.90 4.13 2.55
N TYR A 109 -7.33 2.99 2.02
CA TYR A 109 -7.95 1.91 2.78
C TYR A 109 -7.42 0.57 2.31
N GLY A 110 -7.09 -0.31 3.25
CA GLY A 110 -6.66 -1.67 2.97
C GLY A 110 -7.32 -2.68 3.90
N ARG A 111 -7.54 -3.88 3.38
CA ARG A 111 -8.04 -5.01 4.17
C ARG A 111 -7.32 -6.30 3.79
N VAL A 112 -7.04 -7.12 4.79
CA VAL A 112 -6.50 -8.47 4.65
C VAL A 112 -7.55 -9.49 5.07
N ALA A 113 -7.46 -10.72 4.55
CA ALA A 113 -8.35 -11.83 4.88
C ALA A 113 -7.63 -13.17 4.70
N GLY A 114 -8.17 -14.21 5.33
CA GLY A 114 -7.61 -15.56 5.28
C GLY A 114 -7.37 -16.14 6.68
N PRO A 115 -6.99 -17.42 6.80
CA PRO A 115 -6.85 -18.11 8.08
C PRO A 115 -5.93 -17.37 9.07
N SER A 116 -4.86 -16.75 8.59
CA SER A 116 -3.93 -16.01 9.46
C SER A 116 -4.56 -14.80 10.15
N THR A 117 -5.73 -14.33 9.70
CA THR A 117 -6.40 -13.16 10.33
C THR A 117 -6.90 -13.42 11.74
N GLU A 118 -7.10 -14.68 12.15
CA GLU A 118 -7.48 -15.05 13.52
C GLU A 118 -6.40 -14.68 14.55
N ARG A 119 -5.14 -14.58 14.10
CA ARG A 119 -3.99 -14.21 14.93
C ARG A 119 -3.66 -12.71 14.86
N LEU A 120 -4.40 -11.93 14.07
CA LEU A 120 -4.15 -10.49 13.91
C LEU A 120 -5.01 -9.67 14.88
N LEU A 121 -4.49 -8.53 15.31
CA LEU A 121 -5.22 -7.55 16.13
C LEU A 121 -6.48 -6.98 15.43
N GLY A 122 -6.51 -7.07 14.10
CA GLY A 122 -7.64 -6.75 13.25
C GLY A 122 -7.25 -7.00 11.79
N ASN A 123 -8.08 -6.57 10.85
CA ASN A 123 -7.89 -6.93 9.44
C ASN A 123 -8.02 -5.77 8.45
N SER A 124 -8.17 -4.53 8.92
CA SER A 124 -8.24 -3.35 8.06
C SER A 124 -7.50 -2.16 8.64
N LEU A 125 -6.97 -1.32 7.74
CA LEU A 125 -6.35 -0.04 8.06
C LEU A 125 -6.91 1.04 7.12
N SER A 126 -7.05 2.25 7.62
CA SER A 126 -7.23 3.43 6.77
C SER A 126 -6.39 4.59 7.25
N GLY A 127 -5.96 5.42 6.33
CA GLY A 127 -5.13 6.57 6.66
C GLY A 127 -5.27 7.69 5.66
N VAL A 128 -4.75 8.84 6.07
CA VAL A 128 -4.73 10.06 5.29
C VAL A 128 -3.30 10.51 5.11
N ALA A 129 -3.03 11.17 3.99
CA ALA A 129 -1.76 11.82 3.73
C ALA A 129 -1.98 13.19 3.09
N PHE A 130 -1.05 14.10 3.32
CA PHE A 130 -0.96 15.41 2.71
C PHE A 130 0.48 15.57 2.23
N GLY A 131 0.68 16.06 1.03
CA GLY A 131 2.03 16.22 0.50
C GLY A 131 2.16 17.27 -0.58
N LEU A 132 3.41 17.58 -0.87
CA LEU A 132 3.85 18.43 -1.96
C LEU A 132 4.81 17.61 -2.81
N ARG A 133 4.53 17.53 -4.10
CA ARG A 133 5.41 16.86 -5.07
C ARG A 133 5.63 17.73 -6.29
N GLY A 134 6.74 17.51 -6.98
CA GLY A 134 7.02 18.26 -8.20
C GLY A 134 8.40 18.00 -8.76
N ALA A 135 8.77 18.82 -9.74
CA ALA A 135 10.08 18.79 -10.36
C ALA A 135 10.68 20.20 -10.46
N VAL A 136 11.99 20.30 -10.20
CA VAL A 136 12.79 21.50 -10.42
C VAL A 136 14.01 21.09 -11.24
N ARG A 137 14.04 21.47 -12.52
CA ARG A 137 15.08 21.04 -13.49
C ARG A 137 15.18 19.51 -13.52
N ASN A 138 16.30 18.93 -13.08
CA ASN A 138 16.53 17.49 -13.09
C ASN A 138 16.22 16.82 -11.74
N LEU A 139 15.73 17.59 -10.76
CA LEU A 139 15.37 17.09 -9.44
C LEU A 139 13.85 16.88 -9.37
N THR A 140 13.42 15.66 -9.08
CA THR A 140 12.04 15.35 -8.70
C THR A 140 11.98 15.11 -7.19
N PHE A 141 10.89 15.54 -6.56
CA PHE A 141 10.70 15.38 -5.13
C PHE A 141 9.24 15.09 -4.76
N ASP A 142 9.05 14.42 -3.63
CA ASP A 142 7.77 14.24 -2.93
C ASP A 142 8.06 14.35 -1.44
N VAL A 143 7.38 15.26 -0.75
CA VAL A 143 7.44 15.43 0.70
C VAL A 143 6.02 15.29 1.25
N PHE A 144 5.83 14.45 2.26
CA PHE A 144 4.51 14.16 2.78
C PHE A 144 4.48 13.97 4.29
N SER A 145 3.28 14.16 4.85
CA SER A 145 2.91 13.80 6.21
C SER A 145 1.56 13.09 6.19
N GLY A 146 1.30 12.21 7.14
CA GLY A 146 0.06 11.46 7.23
C GLY A 146 -0.21 10.94 8.64
N CYS A 147 -1.40 10.39 8.83
CA CYS A 147 -1.76 9.72 10.08
C CYS A 147 -2.80 8.62 9.83
N ALA A 148 -2.89 7.69 10.78
CA ALA A 148 -3.91 6.66 10.78
C ALA A 148 -5.30 7.28 11.05
N LEU A 149 -6.26 7.02 10.16
CA LEU A 149 -7.68 7.35 10.38
C LEU A 149 -8.40 6.22 11.12
N HIS A 150 -8.05 4.97 10.81
CA HIS A 150 -8.57 3.79 11.47
C HIS A 150 -7.47 2.74 11.59
N LYS A 151 -7.34 2.18 12.79
CA LYS A 151 -6.47 1.05 13.09
C LYS A 151 -7.13 0.18 14.17
N PRO A 152 -6.84 -1.14 14.20
CA PRO A 152 -7.31 -2.00 15.27
C PRO A 152 -6.80 -1.57 16.65
N ASP A 153 -7.51 -1.96 17.70
CA ASP A 153 -7.08 -1.72 19.06
C ASP A 153 -5.70 -2.34 19.31
N ARG A 154 -4.85 -1.59 20.03
CA ARG A 154 -3.45 -1.97 20.33
C ARG A 154 -2.55 -2.14 19.10
N PHE A 155 -3.01 -1.85 17.89
CA PHE A 155 -2.14 -1.77 16.72
C PHE A 155 -1.20 -0.57 16.88
N ALA A 156 0.11 -0.83 16.85
CA ALA A 156 1.12 0.22 16.96
C ALA A 156 1.12 1.07 15.68
N ALA A 157 0.88 2.36 15.85
CA ALA A 157 0.99 3.35 14.79
C ALA A 157 1.30 4.69 15.44
N ASP A 158 2.23 5.42 14.84
CA ASP A 158 2.57 6.78 15.26
C ASP A 158 1.37 7.71 15.12
N GLY A 159 1.31 8.76 15.96
CA GLY A 159 0.25 9.76 15.87
C GLY A 159 0.29 10.53 14.54
N MET A 160 1.48 10.81 14.02
CA MET A 160 1.71 11.42 12.72
C MET A 160 3.05 10.91 12.16
N ASN A 161 3.07 10.55 10.89
CA ASN A 161 4.27 10.06 10.21
C ASN A 161 4.56 10.89 8.96
N GLY A 162 5.83 11.09 8.64
CA GLY A 162 6.25 11.87 7.48
C GLY A 162 7.40 11.22 6.73
N GLY A 163 7.60 11.66 5.50
CA GLY A 163 8.66 11.14 4.65
C GLY A 163 8.92 12.04 3.47
N PHE A 164 10.03 11.78 2.79
CA PHE A 164 10.35 12.43 1.55
C PHE A 164 11.06 11.46 0.60
N THR A 165 10.92 11.71 -0.69
CA THR A 165 11.68 11.04 -1.76
C THR A 165 12.24 12.12 -2.66
N MET A 166 13.50 11.96 -3.08
CA MET A 166 14.17 12.87 -4.02
C MET A 166 14.91 12.02 -5.05
N ASN A 167 14.84 12.42 -6.32
CA ASN A 167 15.56 11.77 -7.40
C ASN A 167 16.16 12.84 -8.32
N LEU A 168 17.48 12.75 -8.54
CA LEU A 168 18.25 13.65 -9.40
C LEU A 168 18.72 12.89 -10.64
N ALA A 169 18.28 13.34 -11.83
CA ALA A 169 18.75 12.81 -13.10
C ALA A 169 19.99 13.59 -13.59
N PHE A 170 20.99 12.88 -14.10
CA PHE A 170 22.24 13.43 -14.63
C PHE A 170 22.52 12.87 -16.02
#